data_AF-A0A923IPY0-F1
#
_entry.id   AF-A0A923IPY0-F1
#
_cell.length_a   1.000
_cell.length_b   1.000
_cell.length_c   1.000
_cell.angle_alpha   90.00
_cell.angle_beta   90.00
_cell.angle_gamma   90.00
#
_symmetry.space_group_name_H-M   'P 1'
#
loop_
_entity.id
_entity.type
_entity.pdbx_description
1 polymer ?
#
loop_
_entity_poly.entity_id
_entity_poly.type
_entity_poly.pdbx_seq_one_letter_code
_entity_poly.pdbx_strand_id
1 'polypeptide(L)'
;DGTVWTTDKDGIIMDLLACEMTAKTGRDPAALYHDLEEQFGRCFYERLDTPATPEQKAALTRLSPEMITARELAGKPILASLTRAPGNNAAIGGVKVVTSQGWFAARPSGTEDIYKIYAESFLSEDHLQMIEKDAVTIVDGAFAAAGL
;
A
#
# COMPACT_ATOMS: atom_id res chain seq x y z
N ASP A 1 7.44 24.21 20.08
CA ASP A 1 8.83 24.67 19.83
C ASP A 1 9.64 23.71 18.94
N GLY A 2 8.99 22.68 18.37
CA GLY A 2 9.69 21.70 17.53
C GLY A 2 10.46 20.63 18.30
N THR A 3 10.37 20.60 19.64
CA THR A 3 10.93 19.51 20.45
C THR A 3 10.01 18.29 20.44
N VAL A 4 10.58 17.12 20.74
CA VAL A 4 9.85 15.84 20.69
C VAL A 4 8.92 15.73 21.91
N TRP A 5 7.64 15.46 21.65
CA TRP A 5 6.69 15.07 22.69
C TRP A 5 6.85 13.59 23.09
N THR A 6 6.77 12.69 22.12
CA THR A 6 7.00 11.24 22.28
C THR A 6 7.54 10.65 20.99
N THR A 7 8.29 9.54 21.12
CA THR A 7 8.83 8.78 19.98
C THR A 7 8.05 7.50 19.71
N ASP A 8 7.08 7.14 20.55
CA ASP A 8 6.11 6.09 20.25
C ASP A 8 4.83 6.71 19.67
N LYS A 9 3.89 5.90 19.22
CA LYS A 9 2.56 6.38 18.84
C LYS A 9 1.80 6.78 20.10
N ASP A 10 1.21 7.97 20.08
CA ASP A 10 0.38 8.50 21.16
C ASP A 10 -1.01 8.81 20.60
N GLY A 11 -1.98 7.97 20.95
CA GLY A 11 -3.36 8.13 20.51
C GLY A 11 -4.06 9.32 21.17
N ILE A 12 -3.68 9.66 22.41
CA ILE A 12 -4.33 10.74 23.17
C ILE A 12 -4.09 12.08 22.48
N ILE A 13 -2.86 12.34 22.04
CA ILE A 13 -2.56 13.60 21.32
C ILE A 13 -3.22 13.65 19.94
N MET A 14 -3.40 12.51 19.26
CA MET A 14 -4.08 12.47 17.96
C MET A 14 -5.59 12.73 18.11
N ASP A 15 -6.21 12.24 19.18
CA ASP A 15 -7.61 12.56 19.52
C ASP A 15 -7.77 14.05 19.89
N LEU A 16 -6.86 14.57 20.72
CA LEU A 16 -6.85 16.00 21.07
C LEU A 16 -6.59 16.90 19.85
N LEU A 17 -5.78 16.45 18.89
CA LEU A 17 -5.57 17.14 17.62
C LEU A 17 -6.87 17.21 16.80
N ALA A 18 -7.65 16.12 16.75
CA ALA A 18 -8.97 16.15 16.10
C ALA A 18 -9.93 17.15 16.77
N CYS A 19 -9.90 17.24 18.11
CA CYS A 19 -10.64 18.27 18.85
C CYS A 19 -10.15 19.68 18.51
N GLU A 20 -8.83 19.89 18.43
CA GLU A 20 -8.25 21.19 18.07
C GLU A 20 -8.64 21.59 16.63
N MET A 21 -8.53 20.68 15.67
CA MET A 21 -8.96 20.91 14.28
C MET A 21 -10.42 21.37 14.23
N THR A 22 -11.29 20.69 14.97
CA THR A 22 -12.72 21.04 15.06
C THR A 22 -12.92 22.42 15.69
N ALA A 23 -12.25 22.70 16.81
CA ALA A 23 -12.37 23.97 17.52
C ALA A 23 -11.83 25.16 16.70
N LYS A 24 -10.77 24.95 15.91
CA LYS A 24 -10.12 26.00 15.11
C LYS A 24 -10.83 26.27 13.79
N THR A 25 -11.35 25.24 13.15
CA THR A 25 -11.94 25.34 11.81
C THR A 25 -13.46 25.38 11.81
N GLY A 26 -14.09 24.98 12.92
CA GLY A 26 -15.54 24.77 13.01
C GLY A 26 -16.02 23.51 12.27
N ARG A 27 -15.11 22.65 11.81
CA ARG A 27 -15.39 21.47 10.99
C ARG A 27 -14.66 20.26 11.56
N ASP A 28 -15.32 19.11 11.61
CA ASP A 28 -14.66 17.87 12.03
C ASP A 28 -13.62 17.40 10.99
N PRO A 29 -12.68 16.50 11.37
CA PRO A 29 -11.67 15.98 10.44
C PRO A 29 -12.23 15.27 9.21
N ALA A 30 -13.42 14.66 9.28
CA ALA A 30 -14.02 13.98 8.12
C ALA A 30 -14.48 14.99 7.06
N ALA A 31 -15.07 16.11 7.50
CA ALA A 31 -15.41 17.21 6.61
C ALA A 31 -14.16 17.83 5.95
N LEU A 32 -13.05 17.94 6.68
CA LEU A 32 -11.78 18.41 6.11
C LEU A 32 -11.16 17.40 5.14
N TYR A 33 -11.34 16.10 5.39
CA TYR A 33 -10.91 15.06 4.47
C TYR A 33 -11.68 15.10 3.15
N HIS A 34 -12.98 15.41 3.17
CA HIS A 34 -13.76 15.59 1.94
C HIS A 34 -13.21 16.71 1.04
N ASP A 35 -12.69 17.80 1.60
CA ASP A 35 -12.03 18.84 0.79
C ASP A 35 -10.77 18.29 0.07
N LEU A 36 -10.04 17.36 0.71
CA LEU A 36 -8.91 16.70 0.08
C LEU A 36 -9.37 15.77 -1.05
N GLU A 37 -10.48 15.06 -0.87
CA GLU A 37 -11.08 14.24 -1.94
C GLU A 37 -11.53 15.12 -3.12
N GLU A 38 -12.10 16.30 -2.86
CA GLU A 38 -12.46 17.26 -3.91
C GLU A 38 -11.23 17.79 -4.64
N GLN A 39 -10.13 18.05 -3.93
CA GLN A 39 -8.92 18.62 -4.51
C GLN A 39 -8.07 17.60 -5.27
N PHE A 40 -7.94 16.39 -4.74
CA PHE A 40 -6.98 15.39 -5.20
C PHE A 40 -7.62 14.12 -5.77
N GLY A 41 -8.93 13.99 -5.65
CA GLY A 41 -9.67 12.79 -5.99
C GLY A 41 -9.83 11.85 -4.80
N ARG A 42 -10.95 11.13 -4.79
CA ARG A 42 -11.24 10.10 -3.78
C ARG A 42 -10.41 8.85 -4.02
N CYS A 43 -9.83 8.30 -2.96
CA CYS A 43 -9.18 6.99 -3.01
C CYS A 43 -10.13 5.86 -2.55
N PHE A 44 -9.85 4.67 -3.07
CA PHE A 44 -10.49 3.41 -2.71
C PHE A 44 -9.37 2.47 -2.28
N TYR A 45 -9.45 1.95 -1.07
CA TYR A 45 -8.37 1.19 -0.45
C TYR A 45 -8.91 -0.11 0.14
N GLU A 46 -8.22 -1.22 -0.14
CA GLU A 46 -8.51 -2.52 0.47
C GLU A 46 -7.23 -3.29 0.79
N ARG A 47 -7.40 -4.29 1.66
CA ARG A 47 -6.36 -5.26 1.99
C ARG A 47 -6.92 -6.65 1.79
N LEU A 48 -6.17 -7.47 1.04
CA LEU A 48 -6.47 -8.87 0.83
C LEU A 48 -5.40 -9.74 1.48
N ASP A 49 -5.84 -10.88 1.97
CA ASP A 49 -5.01 -11.91 2.56
C ASP A 49 -5.06 -13.14 1.62
N THR A 50 -3.91 -13.55 1.07
CA THR A 50 -3.80 -14.63 0.08
C THR A 50 -2.99 -15.79 0.67
N PRO A 51 -3.46 -17.04 0.58
CA PRO A 51 -2.70 -18.21 1.02
C PRO A 51 -1.31 -18.27 0.36
N ALA A 52 -0.29 -18.66 1.13
CA ALA A 52 1.03 -18.91 0.57
C ALA A 52 1.76 -20.02 1.31
N THR A 53 2.49 -20.84 0.56
CA THR A 53 3.41 -21.81 1.15
C THR A 53 4.60 -21.10 1.83
N PRO A 54 5.31 -21.78 2.74
CA PRO A 54 6.53 -21.25 3.33
C PRO A 54 7.57 -20.81 2.28
N GLU A 55 7.68 -21.54 1.17
CA GLU A 55 8.58 -21.24 0.06
C GLU A 55 8.19 -19.94 -0.65
N GLN A 56 6.89 -19.75 -0.93
CA GLN A 56 6.34 -18.53 -1.52
C GLN A 56 6.56 -17.32 -0.60
N LYS A 57 6.33 -17.46 0.71
CA LYS A 57 6.62 -16.40 1.69
C LYS A 57 8.09 -16.01 1.69
N ALA A 58 8.99 -16.99 1.66
CA ALA A 58 10.43 -16.76 1.60
C ALA A 58 10.83 -16.08 0.27
N ALA A 59 10.27 -16.50 -0.85
CA ALA A 59 10.50 -15.86 -2.15
C ALA A 59 10.02 -14.40 -2.16
N LEU A 60 8.87 -14.11 -1.56
CA LEU A 60 8.32 -12.74 -1.52
C LEU A 60 9.27 -11.74 -0.85
N THR A 61 10.00 -12.16 0.20
CA THR A 61 11.00 -11.31 0.87
C THR A 61 12.25 -11.04 0.03
N ARG A 62 12.52 -11.88 -0.97
CA ARG A 62 13.71 -11.84 -1.83
C ARG A 62 13.45 -11.34 -3.24
N LEU A 63 12.20 -10.94 -3.54
CA LEU A 63 11.90 -10.38 -4.86
C LEU A 63 12.78 -9.17 -5.15
N SER A 64 13.14 -9.04 -6.42
CA SER A 64 13.80 -7.87 -6.97
C SER A 64 12.86 -7.17 -7.97
N PRO A 65 13.00 -5.86 -8.21
CA PRO A 65 12.16 -5.14 -9.18
C PRO A 65 12.13 -5.79 -10.57
N GLU A 66 13.25 -6.40 -10.99
CA GLU A 66 13.41 -7.04 -12.30
C GLU A 66 12.56 -8.31 -12.46
N MET A 67 12.14 -8.93 -11.36
CA MET A 67 11.23 -10.08 -11.37
C MET A 67 9.78 -9.67 -11.69
N ILE A 68 9.46 -8.38 -11.60
CA ILE A 68 8.17 -7.84 -12.02
C ILE A 68 8.23 -7.53 -13.52
N THR A 69 7.84 -8.50 -14.33
CA THR A 69 7.88 -8.41 -15.80
C THR A 69 6.66 -7.70 -16.39
N ALA A 70 5.58 -7.56 -15.61
CA ALA A 70 4.39 -6.82 -16.00
C ALA A 70 4.75 -5.36 -16.35
N ARG A 71 4.07 -4.83 -17.38
CA ARG A 71 4.23 -3.45 -17.84
C ARG A 71 3.06 -2.56 -17.43
N GLU A 72 1.95 -3.18 -17.06
CA GLU A 72 0.72 -2.50 -16.68
C GLU A 72 0.14 -3.11 -15.40
N LEU A 73 -0.62 -2.29 -14.68
CA LEU A 73 -1.43 -2.65 -13.52
C LEU A 73 -2.79 -2.00 -13.72
N ALA A 74 -3.86 -2.81 -13.78
CA ALA A 74 -5.23 -2.40 -14.10
C ALA A 74 -5.32 -1.59 -15.41
N GLY A 75 -4.55 -1.97 -16.43
CA GLY A 75 -4.48 -1.27 -17.72
C GLY A 75 -3.79 0.10 -17.66
N LYS A 76 -3.06 0.41 -16.59
CA LYS A 76 -2.24 1.62 -16.45
C LYS A 76 -0.75 1.26 -16.48
N PRO A 77 0.11 2.02 -17.18
CA PRO A 77 1.55 1.77 -17.18
C PRO A 77 2.15 1.78 -15.78
N ILE A 78 2.98 0.77 -15.48
CA ILE A 78 3.75 0.71 -14.24
C ILE A 78 4.86 1.76 -14.30
N LEU A 79 4.88 2.64 -13.31
CA LEU A 79 5.87 3.70 -13.15
C LEU A 79 7.04 3.27 -12.26
N ALA A 80 6.79 2.41 -11.28
CA ALA A 80 7.82 1.90 -10.39
C ALA A 80 7.47 0.51 -9.84
N SER A 81 8.50 -0.32 -9.68
CA SER A 81 8.49 -1.55 -8.90
C SER A 81 9.55 -1.42 -7.82
N LEU A 82 9.16 -1.50 -6.55
CA LEU A 82 9.99 -1.15 -5.41
C LEU A 82 10.08 -2.33 -4.44
N THR A 83 11.30 -2.67 -4.03
CA THR A 83 11.57 -3.65 -2.95
C THR A 83 12.29 -3.00 -1.76
N ARG A 84 12.60 -1.71 -1.90
CA ARG A 84 13.19 -0.84 -0.88
C ARG A 84 12.38 0.45 -0.77
N ALA A 85 12.29 0.98 0.44
CA ALA A 85 11.55 2.21 0.72
C ALA A 85 12.33 3.44 0.21
N PRO A 86 11.74 4.33 -0.59
CA PRO A 86 12.45 5.49 -1.16
C PRO A 86 13.03 6.46 -0.12
N GLY A 87 12.38 6.60 1.05
CA GLY A 87 12.78 7.59 2.06
C GLY A 87 14.03 7.23 2.87
N ASN A 88 14.33 5.94 3.06
CA ASN A 88 15.47 5.49 3.89
C ASN A 88 16.23 4.28 3.32
N ASN A 89 15.88 3.82 2.12
CA ASN A 89 16.48 2.68 1.42
C ASN A 89 16.41 1.32 2.15
N ALA A 90 15.61 1.22 3.23
CA ALA A 90 15.40 -0.03 3.93
C ALA A 90 14.61 -1.02 3.06
N ALA A 91 14.93 -2.31 3.16
CA ALA A 91 14.16 -3.35 2.47
C ALA A 91 12.74 -3.41 3.05
N ILE A 92 11.73 -3.48 2.18
CA ILE A 92 10.32 -3.54 2.63
C ILE A 92 9.88 -4.98 2.96
N GLY A 93 10.69 -5.98 2.57
CA GLY A 93 10.39 -7.41 2.75
C GLY A 93 9.19 -7.83 1.89
N GLY A 94 9.21 -7.46 0.62
CA GLY A 94 8.09 -7.61 -0.31
C GLY A 94 8.29 -6.74 -1.54
N VAL A 95 7.20 -6.45 -2.25
CA VAL A 95 7.20 -5.59 -3.44
C VAL A 95 6.08 -4.56 -3.36
N LYS A 96 6.32 -3.35 -3.88
CA LYS A 96 5.30 -2.33 -4.16
C LYS A 96 5.36 -1.94 -5.62
N VAL A 97 4.23 -2.00 -6.32
CA VAL A 97 4.09 -1.61 -7.73
C VAL A 97 3.20 -0.38 -7.80
N VAL A 98 3.63 0.63 -8.56
CA VAL A 98 3.00 1.96 -8.58
C VAL A 98 2.66 2.38 -10.01
N THR A 99 1.47 2.92 -10.19
CA THR A 99 1.02 3.63 -11.40
C THR A 99 0.64 5.07 -11.04
N SER A 100 0.24 5.86 -12.03
CA SER A 100 -0.29 7.21 -11.77
C SER A 100 -1.68 7.22 -11.10
N GLN A 101 -2.40 6.09 -11.07
CA GLN A 101 -3.81 6.02 -10.65
C GLN A 101 -4.06 5.04 -9.51
N GLY A 102 -3.01 4.44 -8.98
CA GLY A 102 -3.12 3.43 -7.94
C GLY A 102 -1.84 2.62 -7.79
N TRP A 103 -1.82 1.78 -6.77
CA TRP A 103 -0.67 0.96 -6.42
C TRP A 103 -1.13 -0.29 -5.69
N PHE A 104 -0.27 -1.30 -5.64
CA PHE A 104 -0.37 -2.38 -4.67
C PHE A 104 0.96 -2.64 -3.99
N ALA A 105 0.93 -3.20 -2.78
CA ALA A 105 2.09 -3.72 -2.09
C ALA A 105 1.82 -5.12 -1.52
N ALA A 106 2.71 -6.07 -1.75
CA ALA A 106 2.62 -7.43 -1.26
C ALA A 106 3.73 -7.70 -0.23
N ARG A 107 3.35 -8.23 0.94
CA ARG A 107 4.28 -8.59 2.03
C ARG A 107 3.85 -9.90 2.71
N PRO A 108 4.78 -10.77 3.14
CA PRO A 108 4.41 -12.00 3.82
C PRO A 108 3.85 -11.70 5.22
N SER A 109 2.89 -12.50 5.67
CA SER A 109 2.44 -12.44 7.07
C SER A 109 3.52 -12.97 8.01
N GLY A 110 3.70 -12.29 9.14
CA GLY A 110 4.65 -12.69 10.17
C GLY A 110 4.17 -13.86 11.03
N THR A 111 2.88 -14.18 11.01
CA THR A 111 2.25 -15.13 11.94
C THR A 111 1.53 -16.29 11.25
N GLU A 112 1.12 -16.12 9.99
CA GLU A 112 0.23 -17.05 9.28
C GLU A 112 0.80 -17.41 7.91
N ASP A 113 0.40 -18.54 7.33
CA ASP A 113 0.80 -19.01 5.99
C ASP A 113 -0.01 -18.31 4.88
N ILE A 114 0.08 -16.99 4.92
CA ILE A 114 -0.50 -16.06 3.95
C ILE A 114 0.53 -14.97 3.61
N TYR A 115 0.31 -14.30 2.50
CA TYR A 115 0.83 -12.96 2.26
C TYR A 115 -0.32 -11.96 2.14
N LYS A 116 -0.02 -10.69 2.40
CA LYS A 116 -0.99 -9.60 2.41
C LYS A 116 -0.72 -8.73 1.22
N ILE A 117 -1.76 -8.42 0.45
CA ILE A 117 -1.74 -7.37 -0.56
C ILE A 117 -2.50 -6.18 0.01
N TYR A 118 -1.91 -5.00 -0.11
CA TYR A 118 -2.53 -3.71 0.16
C TYR A 118 -2.69 -3.02 -1.19
N ALA A 119 -3.88 -2.56 -1.52
CA ALA A 119 -4.16 -1.94 -2.81
C ALA A 119 -4.90 -0.62 -2.62
N GLU A 120 -4.60 0.35 -3.49
CA GLU A 120 -5.28 1.62 -3.54
C GLU A 120 -5.51 2.06 -4.99
N SER A 121 -6.68 2.64 -5.25
CA SER A 121 -7.12 3.19 -6.53
C SER A 121 -7.65 4.60 -6.35
N PHE A 122 -7.33 5.52 -7.26
CA PHE A 122 -7.88 6.88 -7.30
C PHE A 122 -8.99 7.04 -8.36
N LEU A 123 -9.46 5.93 -8.95
CA LEU A 123 -10.46 5.97 -10.03
C LEU A 123 -11.84 5.49 -9.57
N SER A 124 -11.91 4.25 -9.08
CA SER A 124 -13.16 3.61 -8.63
C SER A 124 -12.87 2.33 -7.84
N GLU A 125 -13.91 1.78 -7.21
CA GLU A 125 -13.92 0.42 -6.64
C GLU A 125 -13.68 -0.65 -7.71
N ASP A 126 -14.29 -0.53 -8.90
CA ASP A 126 -14.04 -1.45 -10.01
C ASP A 126 -12.56 -1.48 -10.42
N HIS A 127 -11.93 -0.30 -10.48
CA HIS A 127 -10.51 -0.21 -10.78
C HIS A 127 -9.64 -0.75 -9.64
N LEU A 128 -10.07 -0.61 -8.38
CA LEU A 128 -9.42 -1.26 -7.24
C LEU A 128 -9.45 -2.79 -7.41
N GLN A 129 -10.60 -3.38 -7.70
CA GLN A 129 -10.73 -4.82 -7.93
C GLN A 129 -9.85 -5.30 -9.10
N MET A 130 -9.70 -4.48 -10.15
CA MET A 130 -8.74 -4.77 -11.22
C MET A 130 -7.28 -4.75 -10.72
N ILE A 131 -6.90 -3.76 -9.90
CA ILE A 131 -5.56 -3.70 -9.28
C ILE A 131 -5.31 -4.96 -8.45
N GLU A 132 -6.29 -5.39 -7.66
CA GLU A 132 -6.17 -6.56 -6.79
C GLU A 132 -5.96 -7.84 -7.59
N LYS A 133 -6.76 -8.05 -8.64
CA LYS A 133 -6.62 -9.20 -9.54
C LYS A 133 -5.25 -9.23 -10.22
N ASP A 134 -4.81 -8.08 -10.73
CA ASP A 134 -3.51 -7.97 -11.37
C ASP A 134 -2.38 -8.15 -10.35
N ALA A 135 -2.54 -7.66 -9.12
CA ALA A 135 -1.57 -7.83 -8.04
C ALA A 135 -1.32 -9.30 -7.72
N VAL A 136 -2.37 -10.12 -7.59
CA VAL A 136 -2.24 -11.57 -7.41
C VAL A 136 -1.51 -12.19 -8.59
N THR A 137 -1.94 -11.87 -9.82
CA THR A 137 -1.34 -12.40 -11.05
C THR A 137 0.15 -12.05 -11.17
N ILE A 138 0.52 -10.81 -10.82
CA ILE A 138 1.90 -10.33 -10.86
C ILE A 138 2.76 -11.04 -9.81
N VAL A 139 2.24 -11.22 -8.59
CA VAL A 139 2.97 -11.91 -7.52
C VAL A 139 3.16 -13.39 -7.86
N ASP A 140 2.13 -14.06 -8.39
CA ASP A 140 2.22 -15.45 -8.84
C ASP A 140 3.23 -15.60 -9.99
N GLY A 141 3.21 -14.69 -10.96
CA GLY A 141 4.21 -14.65 -12.03
C GLY A 141 5.64 -14.45 -11.53
N ALA A 142 5.82 -13.64 -10.47
CA ALA A 142 7.12 -13.44 -9.84
C ALA A 142 7.58 -14.71 -9.08
N PHE A 143 6.67 -15.48 -8.48
CA PHE A 143 6.99 -16.78 -7.90
C PHE A 143 7.43 -17.80 -8.96
N ALA A 144 6.71 -17.87 -10.08
CA ALA A 144 7.09 -18.74 -11.20
C ALA A 144 8.48 -18.39 -11.76
N ALA A 145 8.80 -17.10 -11.90
CA ALA A 145 10.13 -16.64 -12.29
C ALA A 145 11.22 -16.97 -11.26
N ALA A 146 10.84 -17.15 -9.99
CA ALA A 146 11.71 -17.62 -8.92
C ALA A 146 11.89 -19.15 -8.88
N GLY A 147 11.20 -19.88 -9.76
CA GLY A 147 11.24 -21.35 -9.82
C GLY A 147 10.30 -22.04 -8.82
N LEU A 148 9.23 -21.36 -8.39
CA LEU A 148 8.17 -21.90 -7.54
C LEU A 148 6.88 -22.19 -8.31
#